data_AF-A0A4Y8CEG0-F1
#
_entry.id   AF-A0A4Y8CEG0-F1
#
_cell.length_a   1.000
_cell.length_b   1.000
_cell.length_c   1.000
_cell.angle_alpha   90.00
_cell.angle_beta   90.00
_cell.angle_gamma   90.00
#
_symmetry.space_group_name_H-M   'P 1'
#
loop_
_entity.id
_entity.type
_entity.pdbx_description
1 polymer ?
#
loop_
_entity_poly.entity_id
_entity_poly.type
_entity_poly.pdbx_seq_one_letter_code
_entity_poly.pdbx_strand_id
1 'polypeptide(L)'
;MNKKFSYPIPNFTDRRKSIIFWRYLRFQARKILYFPQVRLLEKTLNEEKNKHLKDFFSQRPYACYNAIRRFCDKSFKANERVKTLIYDVDKGLTCFKFLPEEQLIFSFDEDFELFLGYNHNVYEEGFWAFSLKFKKYTISQCNFCFTLENNLLLSCIQGYKYKDFNLLEINKILTKKCHGLRPVALLIECSKMLCEILKLQATLGVHEKNQIRSQKGKEKGYFVDYQKIWLENGGELIKINKHKYY
;
A
#
# COMPACT_ATOMS: atom_id res chain seq x y z
N MET A 1 23.07 5.72 -23.48
CA MET A 1 22.94 4.26 -23.28
C MET A 1 21.81 3.98 -22.29
N ASN A 2 20.72 3.33 -22.71
CA ASN A 2 19.69 2.87 -21.77
C ASN A 2 20.27 1.76 -20.88
N LYS A 3 20.72 2.12 -19.68
CA LYS A 3 21.27 1.15 -18.72
C LYS A 3 20.22 0.06 -18.46
N LYS A 4 20.56 -1.22 -18.65
CA LYS A 4 19.66 -2.32 -18.31
C LYS A 4 19.30 -2.26 -16.82
N PHE A 5 18.03 -2.48 -16.51
CA PHE A 5 17.58 -2.63 -15.13
C PHE A 5 18.29 -3.83 -14.51
N SER A 6 18.80 -3.63 -13.30
CA SER A 6 19.40 -4.64 -12.46
C SER A 6 18.79 -4.52 -11.08
N TYR A 7 18.45 -5.65 -10.47
CA TYR A 7 17.76 -5.67 -9.20
C TYR A 7 18.60 -5.00 -8.10
N PRO A 8 18.10 -3.91 -7.49
CA PRO A 8 18.92 -3.05 -6.67
C PRO A 8 19.27 -3.69 -5.34
N ILE A 9 20.38 -3.24 -4.76
CA ILE A 9 20.75 -3.56 -3.38
C ILE A 9 20.20 -2.42 -2.49
N PRO A 10 19.34 -2.71 -1.51
CA PRO A 10 18.82 -1.70 -0.59
C PRO A 10 19.94 -1.02 0.20
N ASN A 11 19.83 0.28 0.44
CA ASN A 11 20.76 1.01 1.29
C ASN A 11 20.22 1.07 2.74
N PHE A 12 20.75 0.24 3.64
CA PHE A 12 20.32 0.25 5.04
C PHE A 12 21.08 1.30 5.87
N THR A 13 20.36 2.25 6.48
CA THR A 13 20.92 3.42 7.20
C THR A 13 20.74 3.37 8.72
N ASP A 14 20.54 2.17 9.32
CA ASP A 14 20.35 2.05 10.77
C ASP A 14 21.60 2.50 11.56
N ARG A 15 21.40 3.11 12.74
CA ARG A 15 22.52 3.58 13.59
C ARG A 15 23.49 2.46 14.01
N ARG A 16 23.00 1.23 14.22
CA ARG A 16 23.82 0.10 14.68
C ARG A 16 24.30 -0.74 13.49
N LYS A 17 25.62 -0.86 13.33
CA LYS A 17 26.26 -1.67 12.28
C LYS A 17 25.82 -3.14 12.30
N SER A 18 25.61 -3.73 13.47
CA SER A 18 25.12 -5.11 13.60
C SER A 18 23.73 -5.30 12.98
N ILE A 19 22.82 -4.33 13.16
CA ILE A 19 21.49 -4.36 12.54
C ILE A 19 21.62 -4.29 11.02
N ILE A 20 22.45 -3.39 10.51
CA ILE A 20 22.74 -3.27 9.07
C ILE A 20 23.24 -4.61 8.51
N PHE A 21 24.22 -5.23 9.17
CA PHE A 21 24.76 -6.54 8.76
C PHE A 21 23.65 -7.60 8.65
N TRP A 22 22.84 -7.77 9.69
CA TRP A 22 21.74 -8.74 9.67
C TRP A 22 20.66 -8.44 8.63
N ARG A 23 20.43 -7.16 8.30
CA ARG A 23 19.51 -6.76 7.22
C ARG A 23 20.06 -7.14 5.85
N TYR A 24 21.35 -6.89 5.60
CA TYR A 24 22.01 -7.32 4.36
C TYR A 24 22.05 -8.84 4.22
N LEU A 25 22.41 -9.56 5.28
CA LEU A 25 22.41 -11.03 5.25
C LEU A 25 21.01 -11.59 4.92
N ARG A 26 19.97 -11.08 5.59
CA ARG A 26 18.57 -11.46 5.30
C ARG A 26 18.14 -11.08 3.89
N PHE A 27 18.61 -9.94 3.37
CA PHE A 27 18.36 -9.54 2.00
C PHE A 27 19.00 -10.52 1.01
N GLN A 28 20.28 -10.84 1.17
CA GLN A 28 21.00 -11.74 0.27
C GLN A 28 20.41 -13.15 0.29
N ALA A 29 20.11 -13.69 1.48
CA ALA A 29 19.46 -14.98 1.62
C ALA A 29 18.11 -15.04 0.87
N ARG A 30 17.29 -13.99 0.98
CA ARG A 30 16.03 -13.88 0.23
C ARG A 30 16.25 -13.72 -1.27
N LYS A 31 17.26 -12.94 -1.68
CA LYS A 31 17.59 -12.74 -3.10
C LYS A 31 17.99 -14.06 -3.76
N ILE A 32 18.73 -14.91 -3.06
CA ILE A 32 19.10 -16.26 -3.51
C ILE A 32 17.85 -17.16 -3.56
N LEU A 33 17.09 -17.23 -2.45
CA LEU A 33 15.88 -18.07 -2.37
C LEU A 33 14.84 -17.73 -3.44
N TYR A 34 14.68 -16.43 -3.73
CA TYR A 34 13.72 -15.91 -4.72
C TYR A 34 14.39 -15.44 -6.01
N PHE A 35 15.53 -16.04 -6.37
CA PHE A 35 16.26 -15.70 -7.58
C PHE A 35 15.40 -15.80 -8.86
N PRO A 36 14.52 -16.81 -9.04
CA PRO A 36 13.62 -16.85 -10.20
C PRO A 36 12.69 -15.63 -10.28
N GLN A 37 12.21 -15.14 -9.13
CA GLN A 37 11.33 -13.97 -9.06
C GLN A 37 12.09 -12.67 -9.33
N VAL A 38 13.34 -12.57 -8.88
CA VAL A 38 14.24 -11.47 -9.21
C VAL A 38 14.47 -11.43 -10.73
N ARG A 39 14.77 -12.58 -11.35
CA ARG A 39 14.95 -12.69 -12.80
C ARG A 39 13.68 -12.38 -13.58
N LEU A 40 12.52 -12.82 -13.09
CA LEU A 40 11.23 -12.48 -13.69
C LEU A 40 11.04 -10.95 -13.72
N LEU A 41 11.24 -10.28 -12.59
CA LEU A 41 11.14 -8.82 -12.51
C LEU A 41 12.15 -8.14 -13.44
N GLU A 42 13.42 -8.53 -13.39
CA GLU A 42 14.47 -7.95 -14.26
C GLU A 42 14.16 -8.14 -15.75
N LYS A 43 13.72 -9.33 -16.16
CA LYS A 43 13.37 -9.61 -17.55
C LYS A 43 12.22 -8.72 -17.99
N THR A 44 11.13 -8.68 -17.22
CA THR A 44 9.95 -7.87 -17.54
C THR A 44 10.29 -6.38 -17.63
N LEU A 45 11.04 -5.83 -16.66
CA LEU A 45 11.40 -4.40 -16.67
C LEU A 45 12.41 -4.02 -17.76
N ASN A 46 13.11 -4.98 -18.36
CA ASN A 46 14.02 -4.72 -19.46
C ASN A 46 13.36 -4.82 -20.85
N GLU A 47 12.09 -5.21 -20.94
CA GLU A 47 11.32 -5.13 -22.18
C GLU A 47 11.01 -3.68 -22.52
N GLU A 48 11.13 -3.30 -23.79
CA GLU A 48 10.99 -1.91 -24.24
C GLU A 48 9.60 -1.31 -23.95
N LYS A 49 8.55 -2.11 -24.14
CA LYS A 49 7.16 -1.73 -23.81
C LYS A 49 6.93 -1.41 -22.32
N ASN A 50 7.83 -1.83 -21.43
CA ASN A 50 7.73 -1.67 -19.98
C ASN A 50 8.63 -0.54 -19.45
N LYS A 51 9.00 0.42 -20.31
CA LYS A 51 9.88 1.54 -19.93
C LYS A 51 9.35 2.33 -18.74
N HIS A 52 8.04 2.61 -18.69
CA HIS A 52 7.41 3.32 -17.57
C HIS A 52 7.53 2.55 -16.24
N LEU A 53 7.38 1.22 -16.28
CA LEU A 53 7.59 0.37 -15.10
C LEU A 53 9.06 0.40 -14.66
N LYS A 54 9.98 0.29 -15.62
CA LYS A 54 11.42 0.37 -15.35
C LYS A 54 11.78 1.69 -14.68
N ASP A 55 11.26 2.80 -15.17
CA ASP A 55 11.52 4.13 -14.62
C ASP A 55 10.97 4.23 -13.19
N PHE A 56 9.74 3.73 -12.96
CA PHE A 56 9.13 3.68 -11.63
C PHE A 56 10.00 2.92 -10.60
N PHE A 57 10.41 1.69 -10.92
CA PHE A 57 11.20 0.84 -10.02
C PHE A 57 12.65 1.31 -9.87
N SER A 58 13.23 1.91 -10.91
CA SER A 58 14.60 2.46 -10.86
C SER A 58 14.68 3.65 -9.91
N GLN A 59 13.64 4.50 -9.89
CA GLN A 59 13.54 5.62 -8.94
C GLN A 59 13.20 5.16 -7.51
N ARG A 60 12.64 3.96 -7.35
CA ARG A 60 12.19 3.42 -6.05
C ARG A 60 12.82 2.05 -5.74
N PRO A 61 14.13 1.97 -5.46
CA PRO A 61 14.80 0.70 -5.16
C PRO A 61 14.17 -0.13 -4.04
N TYR A 62 13.57 0.52 -3.04
CA TYR A 62 12.89 -0.16 -1.94
C TYR A 62 11.59 -0.86 -2.37
N ALA A 63 10.91 -0.36 -3.41
CA ALA A 63 9.73 -1.02 -3.97
C ALA A 63 10.09 -2.40 -4.54
N CYS A 64 11.27 -2.53 -5.15
CA CYS A 64 11.78 -3.80 -5.67
C CYS A 64 11.88 -4.87 -4.57
N TYR A 65 12.20 -4.48 -3.33
CA TYR A 65 12.35 -5.43 -2.22
C TYR A 65 11.09 -6.23 -1.90
N ASN A 66 9.91 -5.68 -2.23
CA ASN A 66 8.63 -6.37 -2.09
C ASN A 66 8.58 -7.65 -2.95
N ALA A 67 9.30 -7.71 -4.07
CA ALA A 67 9.37 -8.89 -4.93
C ALA A 67 9.89 -10.14 -4.20
N ILE A 68 10.78 -9.98 -3.23
CA ILE A 68 11.41 -11.10 -2.48
C ILE A 68 10.97 -11.20 -1.02
N ARG A 69 10.03 -10.37 -0.58
CA ARG A 69 9.57 -10.34 0.82
C ARG A 69 8.07 -10.51 0.94
N ARG A 70 7.30 -9.42 0.79
CA ARG A 70 5.84 -9.34 0.95
C ARG A 70 5.31 -8.16 0.16
N PHE A 71 4.06 -8.24 -0.28
CA PHE A 71 3.37 -7.15 -0.95
C PHE A 71 1.86 -7.30 -0.70
N CYS A 72 1.24 -6.31 -0.05
CA CYS A 72 -0.16 -6.17 0.34
C CYS A 72 -0.77 -7.29 1.18
N ASP A 73 -0.66 -8.55 0.76
CA ASP A 73 -1.20 -9.73 1.41
C ASP A 73 -0.06 -10.77 1.64
N LYS A 74 0.09 -11.26 2.87
CA LYS A 74 1.09 -12.29 3.21
C LYS A 74 0.87 -13.63 2.51
N SER A 75 -0.35 -13.94 2.09
CA SER A 75 -0.70 -15.19 1.44
C SER A 75 -0.26 -15.25 -0.03
N PHE A 76 0.11 -14.12 -0.64
CA PHE A 76 0.64 -14.09 -2.00
C PHE A 76 1.92 -14.92 -2.12
N LYS A 77 1.86 -15.93 -3.00
CA LYS A 77 3.02 -16.77 -3.31
C LYS A 77 4.05 -15.97 -4.10
N ALA A 78 5.28 -16.47 -4.17
CA ALA A 78 6.40 -15.72 -4.75
C ALA A 78 6.15 -15.21 -6.19
N ASN A 79 5.61 -16.07 -7.07
CA ASN A 79 5.31 -15.69 -8.46
C ASN A 79 4.13 -14.74 -8.56
N GLU A 80 3.06 -15.05 -7.85
CA GLU A 80 1.85 -14.22 -7.77
C GLU A 80 2.18 -12.82 -7.25
N ARG A 81 2.99 -12.73 -6.20
CA ARG A 81 3.45 -11.48 -5.61
C ARG A 81 4.15 -10.58 -6.62
N VAL A 82 5.09 -11.13 -7.40
CA VAL A 82 5.81 -10.33 -8.42
C VAL A 82 4.88 -9.91 -9.54
N LYS A 83 4.00 -10.81 -10.01
CA LYS A 83 3.01 -10.47 -11.04
C LYS A 83 2.06 -9.37 -10.57
N THR A 84 1.55 -9.49 -9.34
CA THR A 84 0.65 -8.50 -8.73
C THR A 84 1.36 -7.17 -8.56
N LEU A 85 2.61 -7.17 -8.08
CA LEU A 85 3.42 -5.96 -7.93
C LEU A 85 3.66 -5.24 -9.27
N ILE A 86 3.92 -5.98 -10.35
CA ILE A 86 4.09 -5.40 -11.68
C ILE A 86 2.76 -4.85 -12.21
N TYR A 87 1.68 -5.65 -12.10
CA TYR A 87 0.35 -5.26 -12.53
C TYR A 87 -0.18 -4.03 -11.79
N ASP A 88 0.02 -3.97 -10.48
CA ASP A 88 -0.38 -2.84 -9.65
C ASP A 88 0.27 -1.53 -10.10
N VAL A 89 1.59 -1.57 -10.37
CA VAL A 89 2.33 -0.40 -10.87
C VAL A 89 1.82 0.02 -12.25
N ASP A 90 1.69 -0.94 -13.16
CA ASP A 90 1.23 -0.69 -14.52
C ASP A 90 -0.16 -0.04 -14.56
N LYS A 91 -1.08 -0.63 -13.79
CA LYS A 91 -2.44 -0.14 -13.69
C LYS A 91 -2.51 1.21 -13.01
N GLY A 92 -1.84 1.40 -11.88
CA GLY A 92 -1.84 2.67 -11.17
C GLY A 92 -1.24 3.82 -11.98
N LEU A 93 -0.13 3.59 -12.69
CA LEU A 93 0.44 4.61 -13.59
C LEU A 93 -0.48 4.94 -14.78
N THR A 94 -1.25 3.97 -15.25
CA THR A 94 -2.25 4.18 -16.31
C THR A 94 -3.44 5.00 -15.81
N CYS A 95 -3.94 4.71 -14.61
CA CYS A 95 -5.09 5.36 -14.01
C CYS A 95 -4.76 6.75 -13.43
N PHE A 96 -3.57 6.94 -12.87
CA PHE A 96 -3.19 8.11 -12.09
C PHE A 96 -2.11 8.94 -12.81
N LYS A 97 -2.51 9.62 -13.89
CA LYS A 97 -1.61 10.43 -14.73
C LYS A 97 -1.04 11.67 -14.05
N PHE A 98 -1.60 12.07 -12.91
CA PHE A 98 -1.13 13.20 -12.09
C PHE A 98 0.13 12.86 -11.27
N LEU A 99 0.52 11.58 -11.21
CA LEU A 99 1.75 11.18 -10.57
C LEU A 99 2.97 11.80 -11.29
N PRO A 100 4.02 12.22 -10.58
CA PRO A 100 4.35 11.78 -9.23
C PRO A 100 3.79 12.60 -8.08
N GLU A 101 3.11 13.71 -8.37
CA GLU A 101 2.46 14.54 -7.35
C GLU A 101 1.19 13.88 -6.82
N GLU A 102 0.79 14.25 -5.61
CA GLU A 102 -0.51 13.84 -5.08
C GLU A 102 -1.61 14.77 -5.63
N GLN A 103 -2.78 14.21 -5.88
CA GLN A 103 -3.93 14.96 -6.38
C GLN A 103 -4.90 15.22 -5.23
N LEU A 104 -5.28 16.48 -5.03
CA LEU A 104 -6.44 16.82 -4.20
C LEU A 104 -7.69 16.26 -4.89
N ILE A 105 -8.38 15.35 -4.20
CA ILE A 105 -9.62 14.71 -4.68
C ILE A 105 -10.83 15.45 -4.16
N PHE A 106 -10.79 15.88 -2.89
CA PHE A 106 -11.90 16.57 -2.26
C PHE A 106 -11.41 17.46 -1.12
N SER A 107 -11.94 18.68 -1.03
CA SER A 107 -11.77 19.56 0.13
C SER A 107 -13.12 19.58 0.87
N PHE A 108 -13.10 19.19 2.15
CA PHE A 108 -14.28 19.28 3.01
C PHE A 108 -14.47 20.72 3.51
N ASP A 109 -13.36 21.43 3.72
CA ASP A 109 -13.24 22.84 4.05
C ASP A 109 -11.75 23.27 3.97
N GLU A 110 -11.43 24.44 4.52
CA GLU A 110 -10.07 25.00 4.60
C GLU A 110 -9.09 24.15 5.42
N ASP A 111 -9.60 23.29 6.31
CA ASP A 111 -8.80 22.51 7.25
C ASP A 111 -8.69 21.04 6.83
N PHE A 112 -9.67 20.47 6.13
CA PHE A 112 -9.74 19.05 5.83
C PHE A 112 -9.74 18.78 4.33
N GLU A 113 -8.78 17.96 3.91
CA GLU A 113 -8.55 17.64 2.50
C GLU A 113 -8.27 16.14 2.32
N LEU A 114 -8.77 15.59 1.22
CA LEU A 114 -8.53 14.22 0.80
C LEU A 114 -7.66 14.21 -0.45
N PHE A 115 -6.51 13.53 -0.36
CA PHE A 115 -5.57 13.37 -1.45
C PHE A 115 -5.50 11.92 -1.92
N LEU A 116 -5.18 11.73 -3.19
CA LEU A 116 -4.80 10.46 -3.78
C LEU A 116 -3.39 10.57 -4.35
N GLY A 117 -2.53 9.61 -4.03
CA GLY A 117 -1.15 9.63 -4.52
C GLY A 117 -0.36 8.38 -4.11
N TYR A 118 0.96 8.53 -4.06
CA TYR A 118 1.84 7.45 -3.62
C TYR A 118 1.75 7.21 -2.10
N ASN A 119 1.86 5.96 -1.71
CA ASN A 119 2.18 5.59 -0.33
C ASN A 119 3.67 5.79 -0.07
N HIS A 120 4.04 6.85 0.62
CA HIS A 120 5.44 7.15 0.93
C HIS A 120 6.01 6.41 2.14
N ASN A 121 5.18 5.73 2.93
CA ASN A 121 5.57 5.20 4.23
C ASN A 121 5.96 3.73 4.18
N VAL A 122 5.08 2.89 3.63
CA VAL A 122 5.23 1.43 3.68
C VAL A 122 4.83 0.79 2.37
N TYR A 123 5.76 0.77 1.41
CA TYR A 123 5.55 0.13 0.11
C TYR A 123 5.12 -1.35 0.19
N GLU A 124 5.44 -2.04 1.28
CA GLU A 124 4.99 -3.43 1.50
C GLU A 124 3.46 -3.51 1.55
N GLU A 125 2.80 -2.46 2.02
CA GLU A 125 1.34 -2.35 2.12
C GLU A 125 0.76 -1.66 0.87
N GLY A 126 1.44 -1.69 -0.28
CA GLY A 126 0.92 -1.10 -1.53
C GLY A 126 1.57 0.23 -1.88
N PHE A 127 1.48 0.61 -3.15
CA PHE A 127 2.13 1.82 -3.68
C PHE A 127 1.24 3.04 -3.73
N TRP A 128 -0.07 2.86 -3.59
CA TRP A 128 -1.08 3.91 -3.70
C TRP A 128 -1.77 4.12 -2.37
N ALA A 129 -2.19 5.36 -2.13
CA ALA A 129 -2.92 5.68 -0.93
C ALA A 129 -3.90 6.84 -1.10
N PHE A 130 -5.04 6.72 -0.42
CA PHE A 130 -5.81 7.88 -0.01
C PHE A 130 -5.22 8.44 1.28
N SER A 131 -4.94 9.74 1.30
CA SER A 131 -4.42 10.47 2.47
C SER A 131 -5.42 11.53 2.88
N LEU A 132 -6.04 11.35 4.03
CA LEU A 132 -6.89 12.35 4.66
C LEU A 132 -6.02 13.25 5.52
N LYS A 133 -6.05 14.55 5.25
CA LYS A 133 -5.22 15.56 5.90
C LYS A 133 -6.08 16.52 6.72
N PHE A 134 -5.49 16.94 7.84
CA PHE A 134 -5.90 18.12 8.58
C PHE A 134 -4.77 19.15 8.45
N LYS A 135 -5.04 20.25 7.74
CA LYS A 135 -4.04 21.21 7.27
C LYS A 135 -2.95 20.45 6.53
N LYS A 136 -1.69 20.62 6.93
CA LYS A 136 -0.53 19.93 6.36
C LYS A 136 -0.30 18.50 6.87
N TYR A 137 -1.09 18.01 7.82
CA TYR A 137 -0.82 16.74 8.52
C TYR A 137 -1.74 15.63 8.05
N THR A 138 -1.18 14.51 7.57
CA THR A 138 -1.97 13.31 7.26
C THR A 138 -2.49 12.67 8.55
N ILE A 139 -3.79 12.72 8.79
CA ILE A 139 -4.42 12.18 10.00
C ILE A 139 -4.81 10.71 9.86
N SER A 140 -5.17 10.29 8.65
CA SER A 140 -5.52 8.90 8.31
C SER A 140 -5.14 8.59 6.88
N GLN A 141 -4.76 7.35 6.62
CA GLN A 141 -4.35 6.90 5.29
C GLN A 141 -4.86 5.49 5.02
N CYS A 142 -5.35 5.26 3.82
CA CYS A 142 -5.76 3.94 3.33
C CYS A 142 -4.87 3.56 2.15
N ASN A 143 -4.04 2.53 2.35
CA ASN A 143 -3.16 2.00 1.32
C ASN A 143 -3.86 0.89 0.54
N PHE A 144 -3.60 0.83 -0.76
CA PHE A 144 -4.22 -0.17 -1.61
C PHE A 144 -3.31 -0.61 -2.77
N CYS A 145 -3.72 -1.70 -3.43
CA CYS A 145 -3.16 -2.15 -4.70
C CYS A 145 -4.23 -2.75 -5.61
N PHE A 146 -3.95 -2.84 -6.90
CA PHE A 146 -4.74 -3.61 -7.85
C PHE A 146 -4.30 -5.07 -7.86
N THR A 147 -5.25 -6.01 -7.74
CA THR A 147 -4.97 -7.46 -7.84
C THR A 147 -5.01 -7.95 -9.28
N LEU A 148 -4.44 -9.14 -9.53
CA LEU A 148 -4.45 -9.75 -10.88
C LEU A 148 -5.85 -10.05 -11.40
N GLU A 149 -6.80 -10.27 -10.50
CA GLU A 149 -8.22 -10.46 -10.78
C GLU A 149 -8.96 -9.13 -11.00
N ASN A 150 -8.24 -8.02 -11.16
CA ASN A 150 -8.83 -6.70 -11.41
C ASN A 150 -9.70 -6.17 -10.25
N ASN A 151 -9.29 -6.43 -9.01
CA ASN A 151 -9.91 -5.89 -7.79
C ASN A 151 -9.07 -4.76 -7.18
N LEU A 152 -9.70 -3.95 -6.31
CA LEU A 152 -9.03 -2.98 -5.46
C LEU A 152 -8.82 -3.57 -4.05
N LEU A 153 -7.60 -3.93 -3.69
CA LEU A 153 -7.29 -4.52 -2.39
C LEU A 153 -6.81 -3.45 -1.41
N LEU A 154 -7.61 -3.19 -0.38
CA LEU A 154 -7.28 -2.36 0.76
C LEU A 154 -6.38 -3.16 1.70
N SER A 155 -5.09 -2.84 1.63
CA SER A 155 -4.08 -3.57 2.39
C SER A 155 -4.02 -3.10 3.83
N CYS A 156 -4.25 -1.81 4.09
CA CYS A 156 -3.95 -1.22 5.38
C CYS A 156 -4.65 0.13 5.55
N ILE A 157 -5.22 0.38 6.73
CA ILE A 157 -5.76 1.68 7.11
C ILE A 157 -5.11 2.09 8.43
N GLN A 158 -4.45 3.24 8.43
CA GLN A 158 -3.66 3.71 9.57
C GLN A 158 -4.02 5.14 9.93
N GLY A 159 -4.21 5.38 11.22
CA GLY A 159 -4.22 6.72 11.79
C GLY A 159 -2.82 7.13 12.25
N TYR A 160 -2.48 8.41 12.10
CA TYR A 160 -1.20 8.96 12.55
C TYR A 160 -1.34 9.64 13.89
N LYS A 161 -0.30 9.55 14.73
CA LYS A 161 -0.24 10.28 16.00
C LYS A 161 0.76 11.42 15.90
N TYR A 162 0.32 12.59 16.34
CA TYR A 162 1.14 13.79 16.44
C TYR A 162 1.18 14.24 17.90
N LYS A 163 2.28 14.90 18.30
CA LYS A 163 2.41 15.47 19.64
C LYS A 163 1.70 16.83 19.75
N ASP A 164 1.61 17.53 18.63
CA ASP A 164 1.21 18.94 18.58
C ASP A 164 -0.31 19.14 18.70
N PHE A 165 -1.11 18.09 18.49
CA PHE A 165 -2.57 18.18 18.56
C PHE A 165 -3.24 16.86 18.91
N ASN A 166 -4.48 16.95 19.41
CA ASN A 166 -5.29 15.79 19.77
C ASN A 166 -6.04 15.24 18.55
N LEU A 167 -5.53 14.14 17.99
CA LEU A 167 -6.14 13.46 16.84
C LEU A 167 -7.59 13.00 17.10
N LEU A 168 -7.93 12.64 18.35
CA LEU A 168 -9.27 12.17 18.68
C LEU A 168 -10.30 13.29 18.50
N GLU A 169 -9.98 14.50 18.93
CA GLU A 169 -10.84 15.67 18.75
C GLU A 169 -10.97 16.06 17.27
N ILE A 170 -9.87 16.04 16.53
CA ILE A 170 -9.88 16.28 15.07
C ILE A 170 -10.76 15.26 14.36
N ASN A 171 -10.63 13.98 14.70
CA ASN A 171 -11.47 12.93 14.14
C ASN A 171 -12.95 13.13 14.48
N LYS A 172 -13.30 13.60 15.68
CA LYS A 172 -14.69 13.94 16.05
C LYS A 172 -15.22 15.12 15.22
N ILE A 173 -14.42 16.17 15.05
CA ILE A 173 -14.78 17.33 14.22
C ILE A 173 -15.07 16.89 12.79
N LEU A 174 -14.16 16.12 12.18
CA LEU A 174 -14.36 15.60 10.83
C LEU A 174 -15.57 14.69 10.76
N THR A 175 -15.76 13.80 11.74
CA THR A 175 -16.94 12.91 11.78
C THR A 175 -18.24 13.71 11.78
N LYS A 176 -18.32 14.80 12.55
CA LYS A 176 -19.49 15.68 12.56
C LYS A 176 -19.71 16.35 11.19
N LYS A 177 -18.62 16.80 10.53
CA LYS A 177 -18.67 17.39 9.18
C LYS A 177 -19.10 16.39 8.13
N CYS A 178 -18.67 15.14 8.25
CA CYS A 178 -19.07 14.03 7.37
C CYS A 178 -20.37 13.34 7.84
N HIS A 179 -21.28 14.07 8.50
CA HIS A 179 -22.61 13.58 8.92
C HIS A 179 -22.60 12.27 9.71
N GLY A 180 -21.57 12.04 10.52
CA GLY A 180 -21.40 10.82 11.33
C GLY A 180 -20.41 9.81 10.74
N LEU A 181 -19.93 10.00 9.51
CA LEU A 181 -18.98 9.10 8.87
C LEU A 181 -17.57 9.28 9.45
N ARG A 182 -17.04 8.22 10.09
CA ARG A 182 -15.72 8.25 10.71
C ARG A 182 -14.61 8.24 9.64
N PRO A 183 -13.41 8.78 9.91
CA PRO A 183 -12.29 8.83 8.96
C PRO A 183 -11.96 7.50 8.26
N VAL A 184 -11.98 6.39 9.00
CA VAL A 184 -11.71 5.05 8.44
C VAL A 184 -12.80 4.64 7.46
N ALA A 185 -14.06 4.81 7.84
CA ALA A 185 -15.21 4.49 6.99
C ALA A 185 -15.22 5.37 5.74
N LEU A 186 -14.95 6.67 5.89
CA LEU A 186 -14.80 7.61 4.79
C LEU A 186 -13.77 7.13 3.75
N LEU A 187 -12.59 6.69 4.18
CA LEU A 187 -11.57 6.20 3.25
C LEU A 187 -11.97 4.89 2.56
N ILE A 188 -12.75 4.03 3.23
CA ILE A 188 -13.31 2.81 2.62
C ILE A 188 -14.34 3.18 1.56
N GLU A 189 -15.25 4.13 1.85
CA GLU A 189 -16.23 4.61 0.89
C GLU A 189 -15.58 5.29 -0.32
N CYS A 190 -14.53 6.11 -0.11
CA CYS A 190 -13.72 6.66 -1.20
C CYS A 190 -13.08 5.55 -2.05
N SER A 191 -12.67 4.45 -1.43
CA SER A 191 -12.10 3.31 -2.15
C SER A 191 -13.16 2.52 -2.93
N LYS A 192 -14.39 2.40 -2.42
CA LYS A 192 -15.53 1.83 -3.16
C LYS A 192 -15.89 2.68 -4.38
N MET A 193 -15.98 4.00 -4.20
CA MET A 193 -16.19 4.93 -5.32
C MET A 193 -15.07 4.83 -6.37
N LEU A 194 -13.80 4.75 -5.94
CA LEU A 194 -12.68 4.56 -6.87
C LEU A 194 -12.80 3.24 -7.63
N CYS A 195 -13.22 2.16 -6.97
CA CYS A 195 -13.45 0.86 -7.58
C CYS A 195 -14.50 0.94 -8.70
N GLU A 196 -15.61 1.63 -8.46
CA GLU A 196 -16.66 1.86 -9.47
C GLU A 196 -16.17 2.72 -10.63
N ILE A 197 -15.53 3.86 -10.35
CA ILE A 197 -15.00 4.79 -11.38
C ILE A 197 -14.02 4.07 -12.30
N LEU A 198 -13.15 3.21 -11.74
CA LEU A 198 -12.16 2.45 -12.49
C LEU A 198 -12.70 1.14 -13.07
N LYS A 199 -14.00 0.85 -12.90
CA LYS A 199 -14.68 -0.36 -13.39
C LYS A 199 -13.96 -1.64 -12.95
N LEU A 200 -13.58 -1.70 -11.68
CA LEU A 200 -12.96 -2.88 -11.07
C LEU A 200 -14.06 -3.84 -10.59
N GLN A 201 -13.67 -5.09 -10.32
CA GLN A 201 -14.64 -6.13 -9.96
C GLN A 201 -15.18 -5.96 -8.53
N ALA A 202 -14.31 -5.69 -7.56
CA ALA A 202 -14.69 -5.47 -6.17
C ALA A 202 -13.63 -4.68 -5.40
N THR A 203 -14.07 -4.04 -4.32
CA THR A 203 -13.19 -3.54 -3.24
C THR A 203 -13.04 -4.64 -2.20
N LEU A 204 -11.81 -4.99 -1.88
CA LEU A 204 -11.46 -6.10 -0.98
C LEU A 204 -10.69 -5.59 0.23
N GLY A 205 -10.98 -6.12 1.42
CA GLY A 205 -10.18 -5.95 2.63
C GLY A 205 -9.22 -7.14 2.83
N VAL A 206 -7.93 -6.87 3.09
CA VAL A 206 -6.99 -7.95 3.44
C VAL A 206 -7.42 -8.63 4.74
N HIS A 207 -7.50 -9.96 4.70
CA HIS A 207 -7.82 -10.79 5.85
C HIS A 207 -6.81 -10.57 7.00
N GLU A 208 -7.28 -10.52 8.25
CA GLU A 208 -6.50 -10.01 9.38
C GLU A 208 -5.22 -10.83 9.69
N LYS A 209 -5.25 -12.14 9.45
CA LYS A 209 -4.08 -13.05 9.52
C LYS A 209 -3.02 -12.73 8.45
N ASN A 210 -3.46 -12.23 7.30
CA ASN A 210 -2.61 -11.94 6.13
C ASN A 210 -2.05 -10.52 6.12
N GLN A 211 -2.52 -9.66 7.02
CA GLN A 211 -2.03 -8.29 7.20
C GLN A 211 -0.52 -8.25 7.46
N ILE A 212 0.23 -7.41 6.75
CA ILE A 212 1.70 -7.43 6.79
C ILE A 212 2.25 -7.03 8.17
N ARG A 213 1.63 -6.04 8.82
CA ARG A 213 2.10 -5.45 10.08
C ARG A 213 1.17 -5.64 11.29
N SER A 214 0.04 -6.33 11.16
CA SER A 214 -1.03 -6.43 12.20
C SER A 214 -0.58 -6.85 13.61
N GLN A 215 0.41 -7.74 13.74
CA GLN A 215 0.80 -8.31 15.04
C GLN A 215 1.94 -7.58 15.75
N LYS A 216 2.60 -6.60 15.11
CA LYS A 216 3.81 -5.96 15.66
C LYS A 216 3.55 -4.97 16.81
N GLY A 217 2.30 -4.70 17.14
CA GLY A 217 1.90 -3.69 18.12
C GLY A 217 1.07 -4.21 19.30
N LYS A 218 0.75 -5.51 19.38
CA LYS A 218 -0.08 -6.05 20.48
C LYS A 218 0.57 -5.80 21.85
N GLU A 219 1.88 -6.02 21.95
CA GLU A 219 2.67 -5.72 23.16
C GLU A 219 2.87 -4.22 23.40
N LYS A 220 2.62 -3.37 22.39
CA LYS A 220 2.79 -1.91 22.46
C LYS A 220 1.47 -1.15 22.57
N GLY A 221 0.33 -1.85 22.70
CA GLY A 221 -1.01 -1.25 22.74
C GLY A 221 -1.52 -0.70 21.39
N TYR A 222 -0.88 -1.04 20.27
CA TYR A 222 -1.28 -0.66 18.92
C TYR A 222 -1.77 -1.89 18.16
N PHE A 223 -3.00 -2.32 18.45
CA PHE A 223 -3.68 -3.38 17.71
C PHE A 223 -4.85 -2.77 16.93
N VAL A 224 -4.86 -2.98 15.61
CA VAL A 224 -5.98 -2.60 14.74
C VAL A 224 -6.76 -3.87 14.42
N ASP A 225 -8.03 -3.87 14.80
CA ASP A 225 -8.96 -4.96 14.48
C ASP A 225 -9.50 -4.76 13.06
N TYR A 226 -8.73 -5.27 12.09
CA TYR A 226 -9.09 -5.18 10.68
C TYR A 226 -10.38 -5.92 10.35
N GLN A 227 -10.62 -7.08 10.98
CA GLN A 227 -11.86 -7.83 10.78
C GLN A 227 -13.06 -6.96 11.17
N LYS A 228 -13.01 -6.35 12.36
CA LYS A 228 -14.07 -5.43 12.80
C LYS A 228 -14.24 -4.25 11.84
N ILE A 229 -13.15 -3.63 11.40
CA ILE A 229 -13.21 -2.52 10.44
C ILE A 229 -13.94 -2.96 9.16
N TRP A 230 -13.59 -4.12 8.59
CA TRP A 230 -14.21 -4.58 7.36
C TRP A 230 -15.69 -4.89 7.54
N LEU A 231 -16.06 -5.64 8.58
CA LEU A 231 -17.44 -6.02 8.86
C LEU A 231 -18.34 -4.80 9.14
N GLU A 232 -17.86 -3.81 9.91
CA GLU A 232 -18.60 -2.57 10.19
C GLU A 232 -18.86 -1.73 8.94
N ASN A 233 -18.08 -1.91 7.87
CA ASN A 233 -18.20 -1.18 6.61
C ASN A 233 -18.81 -2.04 5.49
N GLY A 234 -19.54 -3.09 5.85
CA GLY A 234 -20.29 -3.95 4.92
C GLY A 234 -19.42 -4.99 4.19
N GLY A 235 -18.20 -5.25 4.66
CA GLY A 235 -17.36 -6.33 4.15
C GLY A 235 -17.91 -7.70 4.55
N GLU A 236 -17.73 -8.69 3.69
CA GLU A 236 -18.18 -10.06 3.89
C GLU A 236 -17.02 -11.00 3.61
N LEU A 237 -16.85 -12.02 4.45
CA LEU A 237 -15.75 -12.96 4.26
C LEU A 237 -15.98 -13.80 3.01
N ILE A 238 -15.23 -13.51 1.95
CA ILE A 238 -15.27 -14.22 0.69
C ILE A 238 -13.94 -14.92 0.41
N LYS A 239 -13.99 -15.83 -0.58
CA LYS A 239 -12.80 -16.53 -1.09
C LYS A 239 -12.69 -16.32 -2.59
N ILE A 240 -11.63 -15.66 -3.01
CA ILE A 240 -11.28 -15.51 -4.42
C ILE A 240 -10.02 -16.36 -4.65
N ASN A 241 -10.09 -17.31 -5.57
CA ASN A 241 -9.03 -18.29 -5.81
C ASN A 241 -8.63 -19.03 -4.52
N LYS A 242 -7.40 -18.81 -4.03
CA LYS A 242 -6.86 -19.44 -2.82
C LYS A 242 -6.77 -18.47 -1.64
N HIS A 243 -7.26 -17.24 -1.79
CA HIS A 243 -7.12 -16.17 -0.83
C HIS A 243 -8.48 -15.85 -0.20
N LYS A 244 -8.43 -15.41 1.05
CA LYS A 244 -9.61 -14.93 1.77
C LYS A 244 -9.51 -13.42 1.88
N TYR A 245 -10.63 -12.76 1.65
CA TYR A 245 -10.79 -11.32 1.74
C TYR A 245 -12.09 -10.98 2.46
N TYR A 246 -12.21 -9.74 2.89
CA TYR A 246 -13.49 -9.15 3.28
C TYR A 246 -14.01 -8.21 2.19
#